data_AF-A0A249E1T8-F1
#
_entry.id   AF-A0A249E1T8-F1
#
_cell.length_a   1.000
_cell.length_b   1.000
_cell.length_c   1.000
_cell.angle_alpha   90.00
_cell.angle_beta   90.00
_cell.angle_gamma   90.00
#
_symmetry.space_group_name_H-M   'P 1'
#
loop_
_entity.id
_entity.type
_entity.pdbx_description
1 polymer ?
#
loop_
_entity_poly.entity_id
_entity_poly.type
_entity_poly.pdbx_seq_one_letter_code
_entity_poly.pdbx_strand_id
1 'polypeptide(L)'
;MSTKPKHDEIIRSAFENPLVSREFFEMHLPPHIQNLISFEKLKMEKDSFVDKRLKKSIVDILFSAKFGDRKGYLYLLLEHQSSPNHNMALRLFRYMFKIAEYHKKSTKSKKFPFIYPLIFYNGVQKYNAPRNLWELFENSELVKSTWSGDYQLINVHDIPDEELKERAWSGILQFFMKHIHERDLLKR
;
A
#
# COMPACT_ATOMS: atom_id res chain seq x y z
N MET A 1 -0.73 34.78 9.87
CA MET A 1 -1.60 33.72 10.45
C MET A 1 -2.48 33.17 9.34
N SER A 2 -2.26 31.94 8.85
CA SER A 2 -2.99 31.39 7.71
C SER A 2 -4.14 30.49 8.17
N THR A 3 -5.36 30.95 7.94
CA THR A 3 -6.64 30.31 8.25
C THR A 3 -7.01 29.30 7.16
N LYS A 4 -6.46 28.07 7.18
CA LYS A 4 -6.98 26.94 6.39
C LYS A 4 -7.12 25.61 7.17
N PRO A 5 -8.03 25.52 8.17
CA PRO A 5 -8.54 24.22 8.66
C PRO A 5 -10.02 23.92 8.29
N LYS A 6 -10.79 24.91 7.79
CA LYS A 6 -12.27 24.78 7.68
C LYS A 6 -12.76 23.83 6.58
N HIS A 7 -12.10 23.75 5.42
CA HIS A 7 -12.59 22.92 4.31
C HIS A 7 -12.39 21.42 4.56
N ASP A 8 -11.26 21.05 5.16
CA ASP A 8 -10.90 19.67 5.48
C ASP A 8 -11.89 19.04 6.48
N GLU A 9 -12.27 19.79 7.52
CA GLU A 9 -13.28 19.38 8.51
C GLU A 9 -14.67 19.25 7.89
N ILE A 10 -15.08 20.17 7.01
CA ILE A 10 -16.37 20.11 6.31
C ILE A 10 -16.45 18.85 5.45
N ILE A 11 -15.42 18.55 4.67
CA ILE A 11 -15.45 17.38 3.78
C ILE A 11 -15.41 16.09 4.59
N ARG A 12 -14.58 16.03 5.63
CA ARG A 12 -14.58 14.89 6.55
C ARG A 12 -15.96 14.67 7.16
N SER A 13 -16.59 15.73 7.66
CA SER A 13 -17.95 15.67 8.23
C SER A 13 -19.00 15.27 7.19
N ALA A 14 -18.89 15.74 5.95
CA ALA A 14 -19.78 15.30 4.87
C ALA A 14 -19.66 13.79 4.62
N PHE A 15 -18.45 13.24 4.65
CA PHE A 15 -18.20 11.80 4.51
C PHE A 15 -18.60 10.95 5.72
N GLU A 16 -18.88 11.55 6.88
CA GLU A 16 -19.51 10.85 8.01
C GLU A 16 -20.97 10.49 7.71
N ASN A 17 -21.61 11.21 6.77
CA ASN A 17 -22.94 10.85 6.27
C ASN A 17 -22.86 9.59 5.37
N PRO A 18 -23.53 8.49 5.75
CA PRO A 18 -23.50 7.25 4.96
C PRO A 18 -24.04 7.40 3.53
N LEU A 19 -25.00 8.31 3.31
CA LEU A 19 -25.54 8.56 1.97
C LEU A 19 -24.50 9.22 1.07
N VAL A 20 -23.83 10.27 1.57
CA VAL A 20 -22.76 10.98 0.83
C VAL A 20 -21.62 10.03 0.47
N SER A 21 -21.15 9.24 1.44
CA SER A 21 -20.05 8.30 1.19
C SER A 21 -20.45 7.20 0.20
N ARG A 22 -21.66 6.65 0.32
CA ARG A 22 -22.19 5.66 -0.63
C ARG A 22 -22.29 6.22 -2.05
N GLU A 23 -23.00 7.33 -2.24
CA GLU A 23 -23.18 7.97 -3.56
C GLU A 23 -21.83 8.33 -4.18
N PHE A 24 -20.91 8.86 -3.38
CA PHE A 24 -19.57 9.20 -3.86
C PHE A 24 -18.84 7.97 -4.43
N PHE A 25 -18.88 6.83 -3.74
CA PHE A 25 -18.22 5.63 -4.22
C PHE A 25 -18.96 4.96 -5.39
N GLU A 26 -20.30 4.94 -5.39
CA GLU A 26 -21.10 4.45 -6.52
C GLU A 26 -20.86 5.26 -7.80
N MET A 27 -20.61 6.58 -7.67
CA MET A 27 -20.33 7.46 -8.82
C MET A 27 -18.92 7.26 -9.40
N HIS A 28 -17.92 6.95 -8.57
CA HIS A 28 -16.51 7.05 -8.97
C HIS A 28 -15.75 5.72 -9.02
N LEU A 29 -16.21 4.67 -8.35
CA LEU A 29 -15.53 3.38 -8.40
C LEU A 29 -15.77 2.70 -9.76
N PRO A 30 -14.78 1.99 -10.32
CA PRO A 30 -15.01 1.16 -11.50
C PRO A 30 -16.03 0.05 -11.22
N PRO A 31 -16.84 -0.39 -12.20
CA PRO A 31 -17.87 -1.41 -12.00
C PRO A 31 -17.35 -2.71 -11.38
N HIS A 32 -16.16 -3.17 -11.78
CA HIS A 32 -15.55 -4.39 -11.24
C HIS A 32 -15.16 -4.26 -9.76
N ILE A 33 -14.93 -3.05 -9.25
CA ILE A 33 -14.67 -2.80 -7.83
C ILE A 33 -15.99 -2.63 -7.08
N GLN A 34 -16.95 -1.90 -7.65
CA GLN A 34 -18.29 -1.73 -7.06
C GLN A 34 -18.96 -3.07 -6.81
N ASN A 35 -18.91 -3.99 -7.78
CA ASN A 35 -19.52 -5.31 -7.69
C ASN A 35 -18.92 -6.20 -6.58
N LEU A 36 -17.73 -5.86 -6.07
CA LEU A 36 -17.12 -6.57 -4.95
C LEU A 36 -17.61 -6.02 -3.60
N ILE A 37 -18.10 -4.79 -3.53
CA ILE A 37 -18.32 -4.06 -2.28
C ILE A 37 -19.78 -4.15 -1.83
N SER A 38 -19.99 -4.53 -0.57
CA SER A 38 -21.27 -4.32 0.11
C SER A 38 -21.32 -2.93 0.74
N PHE A 39 -21.98 -1.99 0.05
CA PHE A 39 -22.14 -0.61 0.54
C PHE A 39 -22.97 -0.50 1.82
N GLU A 40 -23.85 -1.46 2.12
CA GLU A 40 -24.56 -1.54 3.40
C GLU A 40 -23.64 -1.70 4.61
N LYS A 41 -22.44 -2.25 4.40
CA LYS A 41 -21.40 -2.44 5.43
C LYS A 41 -20.28 -1.41 5.32
N LEU A 42 -20.47 -0.35 4.52
CA LEU A 42 -19.52 0.75 4.42
C LEU A 42 -19.48 1.52 5.74
N LYS A 43 -18.30 1.65 6.33
CA LYS A 43 -18.09 2.34 7.59
C LYS A 43 -16.83 3.19 7.53
N MET A 44 -16.97 4.47 7.84
CA MET A 44 -15.82 5.36 8.04
C MET A 44 -15.09 4.97 9.35
N GLU A 45 -13.79 4.73 9.25
CA GLU A 45 -12.94 4.43 10.40
C GLU A 45 -12.49 5.74 11.06
N LYS A 46 -12.72 5.88 12.37
CA LYS A 46 -12.54 7.14 13.11
C LYS A 46 -11.07 7.51 13.33
N ASP A 47 -10.20 6.51 13.45
CA ASP A 47 -8.77 6.72 13.60
C ASP A 47 -8.10 6.74 12.23
N SER A 48 -7.55 7.89 11.84
CA SER A 48 -6.53 7.91 10.80
C SER A 48 -5.32 7.14 11.34
N PHE A 49 -5.19 5.87 10.96
CA PHE A 49 -4.02 5.00 11.22
C PHE A 49 -2.69 5.59 10.74
N VAL A 50 -2.81 6.67 9.98
CA VAL A 50 -1.79 7.46 9.37
C VAL A 50 -1.21 8.45 10.39
N ASP A 51 0.00 8.12 10.85
CA ASP A 51 0.99 8.99 11.52
C ASP A 51 0.55 10.45 11.71
N LYS A 52 0.39 10.90 12.96
CA LYS A 52 0.13 12.31 13.33
C LYS A 52 1.16 13.30 12.75
N ARG A 53 2.26 12.80 12.17
CA ARG A 53 3.36 13.57 11.56
C ARG A 53 3.17 13.94 10.08
N LEU A 54 2.11 13.47 9.42
CA LEU A 54 1.94 13.68 7.97
C LEU A 54 1.02 14.86 7.62
N LYS A 55 1.65 16.05 7.61
CA LYS A 55 1.29 17.35 7.01
C LYS A 55 -0.20 17.78 6.90
N LYS A 56 -0.42 19.00 7.41
CA LYS A 56 -1.65 19.82 7.56
C LYS A 56 -2.47 20.18 6.30
N SER A 57 -2.42 19.43 5.19
CA SER A 57 -3.15 19.83 3.96
C SER A 57 -3.73 18.67 3.14
N ILE A 58 -3.65 17.45 3.65
CA ILE A 58 -4.22 16.26 3.01
C ILE A 58 -5.00 15.54 4.10
N VAL A 59 -6.30 15.39 3.88
CA VAL A 59 -7.14 14.61 4.78
C VAL A 59 -7.12 13.18 4.29
N ASP A 60 -6.70 12.28 5.17
CA ASP A 60 -6.74 10.85 4.94
C ASP A 60 -8.06 10.31 5.53
N ILE A 61 -8.93 9.72 4.70
CA ILE A 61 -10.18 9.07 5.12
C ILE A 61 -10.11 7.59 4.76
N LEU A 62 -10.35 6.72 5.75
CA LEU A 62 -10.40 5.29 5.55
C LEU A 62 -11.82 4.80 5.78
N PHE A 63 -12.34 4.05 4.82
CA PHE A 63 -13.56 3.29 5.00
C PHE A 63 -13.23 1.81 5.04
N SER A 64 -13.88 1.06 5.92
CA SER A 64 -13.97 -0.38 5.79
C SER A 64 -15.30 -0.78 5.17
N ALA A 65 -15.27 -1.86 4.40
CA ALA A 65 -16.45 -2.49 3.84
C ALA A 65 -16.23 -4.00 3.71
N LYS A 66 -17.29 -4.72 3.37
CA LYS A 66 -17.19 -6.13 2.98
C LYS A 66 -16.89 -6.17 1.47
N PHE A 67 -15.78 -6.80 1.10
CA PHE A 67 -15.38 -7.11 -0.27
C PHE A 67 -15.60 -8.61 -0.51
N GLY A 68 -16.71 -8.98 -1.14
CA GLY A 68 -17.21 -10.36 -1.17
C GLY A 68 -17.45 -10.88 0.26
N ASP A 69 -16.63 -11.85 0.69
CA ASP A 69 -16.70 -12.42 2.04
C ASP A 69 -15.66 -11.90 3.03
N ARG A 70 -14.83 -10.94 2.62
CA ARG A 70 -13.69 -10.47 3.42
C ARG A 70 -13.84 -9.01 3.78
N LYS A 71 -13.30 -8.61 4.94
CA LYS A 71 -13.14 -7.19 5.25
C LYS A 71 -12.04 -6.60 4.35
N GLY A 72 -12.36 -5.49 3.71
CA GLY A 72 -11.42 -4.69 2.93
C GLY A 72 -11.62 -3.20 3.19
N TYR A 73 -10.90 -2.38 2.45
CA TYR A 73 -10.86 -0.94 2.69
C TYR A 73 -10.93 -0.12 1.41
N LEU A 74 -11.63 1.02 1.49
CA LEU A 74 -11.50 2.11 0.54
C LEU A 74 -10.67 3.21 1.20
N TYR A 75 -9.53 3.55 0.62
CA TYR A 75 -8.64 4.57 1.17
C TYR A 75 -8.70 5.84 0.33
N LEU A 76 -9.35 6.87 0.84
CA LEU A 76 -9.59 8.13 0.16
C LEU A 76 -8.63 9.22 0.68
N LEU A 77 -7.78 9.72 -0.22
CA LEU A 77 -6.96 10.90 0.01
C LEU A 77 -7.63 12.15 -0.56
N LEU A 78 -7.80 13.18 0.26
CA LEU A 78 -8.28 14.49 -0.20
C LEU A 78 -7.10 15.42 -0.45
N GLU A 79 -6.94 15.89 -1.68
CA GLU A 79 -5.86 16.80 -2.06
C GLU A 79 -6.43 18.18 -2.44
N HIS A 80 -6.24 19.15 -1.54
CA HIS A 80 -6.69 20.56 -1.68
C HIS A 80 -5.55 21.53 -2.02
N GLN A 81 -4.38 21.01 -2.42
CA GLN A 81 -3.22 21.84 -2.73
C GLN A 81 -3.39 22.57 -4.07
N SER A 82 -2.80 23.76 -4.18
CA SER A 82 -2.84 24.55 -5.43
C SER A 82 -2.15 23.85 -6.61
N SER A 83 -1.16 23.01 -6.32
CA SER A 83 -0.40 22.20 -7.28
C SER A 83 -0.36 20.74 -6.82
N PRO A 84 -0.50 19.75 -7.73
CA PRO A 84 -0.39 18.34 -7.41
C PRO A 84 0.96 17.97 -6.79
N ASN A 85 0.94 17.12 -5.77
CA ASN A 85 2.16 16.58 -5.18
C ASN A 85 2.73 15.44 -6.04
N HIS A 86 3.91 15.65 -6.64
CA HIS A 86 4.56 14.65 -7.48
C HIS A 86 4.74 13.28 -6.77
N ASN A 87 5.00 13.27 -5.46
CA ASN A 87 5.24 12.04 -4.68
C ASN A 87 3.94 11.39 -4.15
N MET A 88 2.77 11.77 -4.68
CA MET A 88 1.49 11.30 -4.16
C MET A 88 1.34 9.77 -4.25
N ALA A 89 1.79 9.16 -5.36
CA ALA A 89 1.76 7.70 -5.50
C ALA A 89 2.57 6.99 -4.40
N LEU A 90 3.80 7.44 -4.09
CA LEU A 90 4.59 6.87 -3.01
C LEU A 90 3.89 6.99 -1.66
N ARG A 91 3.30 8.16 -1.38
CA ARG A 91 2.53 8.39 -0.13
C ARG A 91 1.36 7.41 -0.02
N LEU A 92 0.62 7.22 -1.11
CA LEU A 92 -0.54 6.31 -1.19
C LEU A 92 -0.13 4.87 -0.86
N PHE A 93 0.92 4.34 -1.50
CA PHE A 93 1.43 2.99 -1.24
C PHE A 93 1.91 2.81 0.20
N ARG A 94 2.64 3.78 0.76
CA ARG A 94 3.08 3.74 2.17
C ARG A 94 1.90 3.60 3.13
N TYR A 95 0.78 4.24 2.85
CA TYR A 95 -0.41 4.14 3.69
C TYR A 95 -1.17 2.85 3.51
N MET A 96 -1.28 2.35 2.28
CA MET A 96 -1.86 1.03 2.03
C MET A 96 -1.12 -0.05 2.84
N PHE A 97 0.22 -0.01 2.87
CA PHE A 97 0.99 -0.95 3.70
C PHE A 97 0.74 -0.76 5.20
N LYS A 98 0.71 0.48 5.70
CA LYS A 98 0.38 0.74 7.13
C LYS A 98 -1.02 0.22 7.51
N ILE A 99 -2.02 0.42 6.64
CA ILE A 99 -3.39 -0.10 6.84
C ILE A 99 -3.38 -1.63 6.85
N ALA A 100 -2.67 -2.26 5.91
CA ALA A 100 -2.55 -3.72 5.82
C ALA A 100 -1.88 -4.33 7.05
N GLU A 101 -0.79 -3.72 7.53
CA GLU A 101 -0.10 -4.12 8.76
C GLU A 101 -1.00 -4.00 10.00
N TYR A 102 -1.73 -2.88 10.12
CA TYR A 102 -2.68 -2.68 11.21
C TYR A 102 -3.80 -3.72 11.18
N HIS A 103 -4.38 -3.99 10.00
CA HIS A 103 -5.39 -5.03 9.84
C HIS A 103 -4.85 -6.40 10.26
N LYS A 104 -3.63 -6.74 9.85
CA LYS A 104 -2.97 -8.01 10.23
C LYS A 104 -2.80 -8.12 11.74
N LYS A 105 -2.34 -7.05 12.41
CA LYS A 105 -2.17 -7.01 13.87
C LYS A 105 -3.50 -7.14 14.62
N SER A 106 -4.55 -6.44 14.17
CA SER A 106 -5.85 -6.42 14.83
C SER A 106 -6.67 -7.69 14.63
N THR A 107 -6.54 -8.37 13.49
CA THR A 107 -7.33 -9.56 13.15
C THR A 107 -6.59 -10.87 13.33
N LYS A 108 -5.25 -10.84 13.52
CA LYS A 108 -4.36 -12.00 13.44
C LYS A 108 -4.47 -12.77 12.11
N SER A 109 -4.96 -12.13 11.04
CA SER A 109 -5.07 -12.73 9.71
C SER A 109 -3.69 -13.07 9.14
N LYS A 110 -3.59 -14.19 8.40
CA LYS A 110 -2.37 -14.51 7.64
C LYS A 110 -2.24 -13.70 6.35
N LYS A 111 -3.35 -13.20 5.81
CA LYS A 111 -3.41 -12.46 4.54
C LYS A 111 -3.77 -10.99 4.77
N PHE A 112 -3.23 -10.11 3.93
CA PHE A 112 -3.61 -8.70 3.94
C PHE A 112 -5.02 -8.48 3.37
N PRO A 113 -5.71 -7.43 3.82
CA PRO A 113 -6.99 -7.03 3.25
C PRO A 113 -6.78 -6.42 1.86
N PHE A 114 -7.80 -6.48 1.00
CA PHE A 114 -7.81 -5.65 -0.19
C PHE A 114 -8.02 -4.18 0.22
N ILE A 115 -7.23 -3.28 -0.36
CA ILE A 115 -7.30 -1.84 -0.11
C ILE A 115 -7.36 -1.18 -1.48
N TYR A 116 -8.46 -0.49 -1.77
CA TYR A 116 -8.62 0.28 -2.99
C TYR A 116 -8.31 1.75 -2.71
N PRO A 117 -7.22 2.31 -3.25
CA PRO A 117 -6.87 3.70 -3.05
C PRO A 117 -7.62 4.63 -4.01
N LEU A 118 -8.00 5.81 -3.52
CA LEU A 118 -8.58 6.90 -4.29
C LEU A 118 -7.92 8.22 -3.90
N ILE A 119 -7.81 9.12 -4.87
CA ILE A 119 -7.44 10.51 -4.63
C ILE A 119 -8.60 11.36 -5.12
N PHE A 120 -9.22 12.12 -4.22
CA PHE A 120 -10.15 13.18 -4.55
C PHE A 120 -9.39 14.50 -4.61
N TYR A 121 -9.10 14.91 -5.83
CA TYR A 121 -8.32 16.11 -6.13
C TYR A 121 -9.26 17.30 -6.39
N ASN A 122 -9.06 18.38 -5.64
CA ASN A 122 -9.76 19.65 -5.82
C ASN A 122 -8.73 20.81 -5.82
N GLY A 123 -7.63 20.64 -6.55
CA GLY A 123 -6.63 21.67 -6.75
C GLY A 123 -6.92 22.55 -7.96
N VAL A 124 -6.23 23.70 -8.03
CA VAL A 124 -6.45 24.71 -9.09
C VAL A 124 -5.84 24.28 -10.43
N GLN A 125 -4.69 23.60 -10.38
CA GLN A 125 -4.00 23.15 -11.60
C GLN A 125 -4.58 21.82 -12.10
N LYS A 126 -4.39 21.50 -13.39
CA LYS A 126 -4.69 20.17 -13.91
C LYS A 126 -3.81 19.12 -13.22
N TYR A 127 -4.38 17.98 -12.84
CA TYR A 127 -3.61 16.91 -12.21
C TYR A 127 -2.57 16.33 -13.18
N ASN A 128 -1.29 16.47 -12.84
CA ASN A 128 -0.15 16.06 -13.66
C ASN A 128 0.89 15.23 -12.88
N ALA A 129 0.57 14.80 -11.66
CA ALA A 129 1.43 13.91 -10.89
C ALA A 129 1.27 12.43 -11.33
N PRO A 130 2.31 11.60 -11.15
CA PRO A 130 2.27 10.16 -11.34
C PRO A 130 1.09 9.47 -10.63
N ARG A 131 0.43 8.53 -11.32
CA ARG A 131 -0.76 7.82 -10.81
C ARG A 131 -0.48 6.42 -10.28
N ASN A 132 0.73 5.93 -10.44
CA ASN A 132 1.19 4.67 -9.86
C ASN A 132 2.63 4.81 -9.36
N LEU A 133 3.06 3.84 -8.54
CA LEU A 133 4.40 3.85 -7.94
C LEU A 133 5.50 3.79 -9.01
N TRP A 134 5.27 3.08 -10.11
CA TRP A 134 6.26 2.79 -11.15
C TRP A 134 6.66 4.05 -11.94
N GLU A 135 5.71 4.95 -12.20
CA GLU A 135 5.93 6.24 -12.87
C GLU A 135 6.84 7.20 -12.10
N LEU A 136 7.19 6.91 -10.84
CA LEU A 136 8.17 7.68 -10.07
C LEU A 136 9.63 7.28 -10.37
N PHE A 137 9.85 6.21 -11.13
CA PHE A 137 11.17 5.69 -11.45
C PHE A 137 11.55 6.00 -12.89
N GLU A 138 12.85 6.18 -13.15
CA GLU A 138 13.38 6.43 -14.50
C GLU A 138 12.99 5.33 -15.49
N ASN A 139 13.05 4.06 -15.06
CA ASN A 139 12.62 2.91 -15.85
C ASN A 139 11.37 2.24 -15.23
N SER A 140 10.21 2.85 -15.48
CA SER A 140 8.91 2.41 -14.96
C SER A 140 8.58 0.95 -15.33
N GLU A 141 8.88 0.53 -16.56
CA GLU A 141 8.56 -0.83 -17.03
C GLU A 141 9.39 -1.90 -16.31
N LEU A 142 10.69 -1.67 -16.14
CA LEU A 142 11.57 -2.57 -15.40
C LEU A 142 11.14 -2.73 -13.94
N VAL A 143 10.82 -1.63 -13.26
CA VAL A 143 10.38 -1.68 -11.87
C VAL A 143 9.03 -2.41 -11.77
N LYS A 144 8.09 -2.12 -12.67
CA LYS A 144 6.79 -2.78 -12.68
C LYS A 144 6.91 -4.28 -12.88
N SER A 145 7.71 -4.74 -13.84
CA SER A 145 7.90 -6.18 -14.11
C SER A 145 8.63 -6.89 -12.97
N THR A 146 9.65 -6.25 -12.39
CA THR A 146 10.47 -6.83 -11.32
C THR A 146 9.74 -6.90 -9.98
N TRP A 147 8.92 -5.89 -9.64
CA TRP A 147 8.27 -5.81 -8.32
C TRP A 147 6.87 -6.43 -8.29
N SER A 148 6.25 -6.66 -9.44
CA SER A 148 4.94 -7.33 -9.51
C SER A 148 5.05 -8.86 -9.64
N GLY A 149 6.24 -9.37 -9.97
CA GLY A 149 6.52 -10.80 -10.05
C GLY A 149 7.06 -11.38 -8.74
N ASP A 150 7.50 -12.64 -8.81
CA ASP A 150 8.20 -13.28 -7.70
C ASP A 150 9.56 -12.63 -7.50
N TYR A 151 9.94 -12.45 -6.23
CA TYR A 151 11.30 -12.06 -5.91
C TYR A 151 12.26 -13.21 -6.23
N GLN A 152 13.52 -12.89 -6.53
CA GLN A 152 14.54 -13.91 -6.72
C GLN A 152 14.90 -14.53 -5.36
N LEU A 153 14.50 -15.78 -5.14
CA LEU A 153 14.94 -16.58 -4.01
C LEU A 153 16.24 -17.31 -4.38
N ILE A 154 17.32 -17.04 -3.65
CA ILE A 154 18.56 -17.82 -3.73
C ILE A 154 18.55 -18.81 -2.57
N ASN A 155 18.15 -20.05 -2.86
CA ASN A 155 18.16 -21.13 -1.89
C ASN A 155 19.40 -22.00 -2.09
N VAL A 156 20.43 -21.81 -1.26
CA VAL A 156 21.69 -22.54 -1.33
C VAL A 156 21.54 -24.05 -1.19
N HIS A 157 20.44 -24.52 -0.59
CA HIS A 157 20.18 -25.96 -0.45
C HIS A 157 19.80 -26.63 -1.78
N ASP A 158 19.32 -25.86 -2.75
CA ASP A 158 18.95 -26.36 -4.08
C ASP A 158 20.16 -26.41 -5.04
N ILE A 159 21.30 -25.83 -4.63
CA ILE A 159 22.53 -25.76 -5.42
C ILE A 159 23.47 -26.90 -5.01
N PRO A 160 23.98 -27.73 -5.94
CA PRO A 160 24.97 -28.77 -5.65
C PRO A 160 26.27 -28.20 -5.08
N ASP A 161 26.90 -28.91 -4.13
CA ASP A 161 28.13 -28.45 -3.47
C ASP A 161 29.28 -28.25 -4.46
N GLU A 162 29.35 -29.07 -5.51
CA GLU A 162 30.39 -28.97 -6.52
C GLU A 162 30.27 -27.66 -7.31
N GLU A 163 29.05 -27.25 -7.68
CA GLU A 163 28.80 -25.95 -8.32
C GLU A 163 29.19 -24.78 -7.39
N LEU A 164 28.92 -24.92 -6.09
CA LEU A 164 29.36 -23.94 -5.10
C LEU A 164 30.90 -23.89 -5.00
N LYS A 165 31.59 -25.02 -5.04
CA LYS A 165 33.06 -25.06 -4.93
C LYS A 165 33.78 -24.49 -6.16
N GLU A 166 33.12 -24.40 -7.32
CA GLU A 166 33.70 -23.77 -8.53
C GLU A 166 34.01 -22.28 -8.36
N ARG A 167 33.34 -21.59 -7.41
CA ARG A 167 33.52 -20.16 -7.16
C ARG A 167 34.24 -19.93 -5.82
N ALA A 168 35.52 -19.55 -5.91
CA ALA A 168 36.40 -19.39 -4.75
C ALA A 168 35.91 -18.44 -3.64
N TRP A 169 35.07 -17.45 -3.96
CA TRP A 169 34.61 -16.46 -2.97
C TRP A 169 33.13 -16.65 -2.60
N SER A 170 32.23 -16.34 -3.52
CA SER A 170 30.78 -16.42 -3.27
C SER A 170 30.29 -17.86 -3.12
N GLY A 171 30.94 -18.80 -3.78
CA GLY A 171 30.60 -20.21 -3.71
C GLY A 171 30.97 -20.83 -2.37
N ILE A 172 32.18 -20.56 -1.87
CA ILE A 172 32.59 -20.96 -0.51
C ILE A 172 31.66 -20.36 0.54
N LEU A 173 31.31 -19.06 0.45
CA LEU A 173 30.33 -18.44 1.36
C LEU A 173 29.00 -19.21 1.35
N GLN A 174 28.47 -19.49 0.16
CA GLN A 174 27.19 -20.20 0.00
C GLN A 174 27.27 -21.65 0.51
N PHE A 175 28.38 -22.34 0.30
CA PHE A 175 28.63 -23.67 0.86
C PHE A 175 28.61 -23.63 2.39
N PHE A 176 29.34 -22.69 3.01
CA PHE A 176 29.29 -22.50 4.46
C PHE A 176 27.88 -22.19 4.97
N MET A 177 27.14 -21.31 4.28
CA MET A 177 25.76 -20.98 4.65
C MET A 177 24.83 -22.20 4.53
N LYS A 178 24.99 -23.02 3.49
CA LYS A 178 24.22 -24.25 3.28
C LYS A 178 24.37 -25.21 4.46
N HIS A 179 25.54 -25.29 5.06
CA HIS A 179 25.81 -26.25 6.13
C HIS A 179 25.96 -25.64 7.54
N ILE A 180 25.60 -24.36 7.74
CA ILE A 180 25.83 -23.65 9.02
C ILE A 180 25.11 -24.29 10.22
N HIS A 181 24.05 -25.07 9.97
CA HIS A 181 23.28 -25.77 11.00
C HIS A 181 23.68 -27.25 11.15
N GLU A 182 24.54 -27.77 10.29
CA GLU A 182 25.14 -29.09 10.42
C GLU A 182 26.28 -28.97 11.43
N ARG A 183 25.95 -29.19 12.71
CA ARG A 183 26.83 -28.97 13.88
C ARG A 183 28.16 -29.73 13.87
N ASP A 184 28.47 -30.51 12.84
CA ASP A 184 29.56 -31.49 12.84
C ASP A 184 30.56 -31.40 11.66
N LEU A 185 30.47 -30.43 10.74
CA LEU A 185 31.42 -30.38 9.61
C LEU A 185 32.86 -30.00 9.99
N LEU A 186 33.10 -29.46 11.19
CA LEU A 186 34.42 -29.05 11.68
C LEU A 186 34.90 -29.83 12.90
N LYS A 187 34.35 -31.03 13.17
CA LYS A 187 35.01 -31.96 14.10
C LYS A 187 36.20 -32.60 13.39
N ARG A 188 37.37 -31.97 13.57
CA ARG A 188 38.69 -32.56 13.32
C ARG A 188 38.98 -33.67 14.31
#